data_AF-A0A1H5XU24-F1
#
_entry.id   AF-A0A1H5XU24-F1
#
_cell.length_a   1.000
_cell.length_b   1.000
_cell.length_c   1.000
_cell.angle_alpha   90.00
_cell.angle_beta   90.00
_cell.angle_gamma   90.00
#
_symmetry.space_group_name_H-M   'P 1'
#
loop_
_entity.id
_entity.type
_entity.pdbx_description
1 polymer ?
#
loop_
_entity_poly.entity_id
_entity_poly.type
_entity_poly.pdbx_seq_one_letter_code
_entity_poly.pdbx_strand_id
1 'polypeptide(L)'
;MEIDYAEVISAENELNLAVGVHFEDEPDSYYVVDVLASPEGRIRGLELMFNGFACKYTFKPEEKEQLVRYLNAHNPLALPWTIPDEEAGGK
;
A
#
# COMPACT_ATOMS: atom_id res chain seq x y z
N MET A 1 -2.39 10.01 7.35
CA MET A 1 -2.39 8.54 7.39
C MET A 1 -1.23 8.10 8.27
N GLU A 2 -1.47 7.15 9.16
CA GLU A 2 -0.47 6.50 9.99
C GLU A 2 -0.45 5.01 9.65
N ILE A 3 0.75 4.40 9.64
CA ILE A 3 0.94 3.00 9.24
C ILE A 3 1.34 2.20 10.49
N ASP A 4 0.57 1.16 10.79
CA ASP A 4 0.76 0.32 11.98
C ASP A 4 1.64 -0.89 11.71
N TYR A 5 1.43 -1.55 10.57
CA TYR A 5 2.16 -2.76 10.20
C TYR A 5 2.13 -3.00 8.69
N ALA A 6 3.01 -3.87 8.21
CA ALA A 6 2.95 -4.46 6.88
C ALA A 6 3.18 -5.97 6.98
N GLU A 7 2.31 -6.76 6.37
CA GLU A 7 2.36 -8.22 6.33
C GLU A 7 2.33 -8.72 4.89
N VAL A 8 3.16 -9.73 4.58
CA VAL A 8 3.18 -10.36 3.25
C VAL A 8 2.16 -11.51 3.24
N ILE A 9 1.15 -11.40 2.39
CA ILE A 9 0.07 -12.38 2.27
C ILE A 9 0.45 -13.49 1.29
N SER A 10 1.06 -13.13 0.16
CA SER A 10 1.53 -14.08 -0.85
C SER A 10 2.75 -13.55 -1.60
N ALA A 11 3.60 -14.48 -2.08
CA ALA A 11 4.84 -14.15 -2.78
C ALA A 11 5.21 -15.06 -3.96
N GLU A 12 4.31 -15.95 -4.40
CA GLU A 12 4.66 -16.98 -5.39
C GLU A 12 4.70 -16.48 -6.84
N ASN A 13 3.78 -15.59 -7.24
CA ASN A 13 3.68 -15.06 -8.63
C ASN A 13 3.47 -13.55 -8.67
N GLU A 14 2.72 -13.03 -7.71
CA GLU A 14 2.52 -11.62 -7.42
C GLU A 14 2.77 -11.40 -5.93
N LEU A 15 3.29 -10.23 -5.57
CA LEU A 15 3.45 -9.86 -4.18
C LEU A 15 2.16 -9.18 -3.73
N ASN A 16 1.50 -9.78 -2.75
CA ASN A 16 0.39 -9.17 -2.05
C ASN A 16 0.81 -8.85 -0.61
N LEU A 17 0.59 -7.60 -0.19
CA LEU A 17 0.84 -7.16 1.16
C LEU A 17 -0.41 -6.50 1.75
N ALA A 18 -0.69 -6.81 3.00
CA ALA A 18 -1.65 -6.08 3.80
C ALA A 18 -0.92 -5.04 4.66
N VAL A 19 -1.26 -3.77 4.51
CA VAL A 19 -0.70 -2.69 5.31
C VAL A 19 -1.80 -2.07 6.18
N GLY A 20 -1.71 -2.26 7.50
CA GLY A 20 -2.65 -1.66 8.44
C GLY A 20 -2.43 -0.16 8.57
N VAL A 21 -3.51 0.62 8.47
CA VAL A 21 -3.44 2.09 8.56
C VAL A 21 -4.61 2.69 9.34
N HIS A 22 -4.35 3.87 9.90
CA HIS A 22 -5.37 4.78 10.45
C HIS A 22 -5.31 6.14 9.75
N PHE A 23 -6.47 6.82 9.69
CA PHE A 23 -6.56 8.20 9.23
C PHE A 23 -6.78 9.13 10.42
N GLU A 24 -6.20 10.33 10.37
CA GLU A 24 -6.23 11.29 11.49
C GLU A 24 -7.65 11.78 11.81
N ASP A 25 -8.53 11.81 10.80
CA ASP A 25 -9.94 12.17 10.93
C ASP A 25 -10.82 11.01 11.42
N GLU A 26 -10.35 9.76 11.29
CA GLU A 26 -11.02 8.55 11.75
C GLU A 26 -10.05 7.64 12.56
N PRO A 27 -9.56 8.10 13.72
CA PRO A 27 -8.49 7.42 14.45
C PRO A 27 -8.92 6.09 15.10
N ASP A 28 -10.23 5.90 15.32
CA ASP A 28 -10.79 4.66 15.88
C ASP A 28 -11.09 3.61 14.79
N SER A 29 -10.93 3.96 13.51
CA SER A 29 -11.23 3.10 12.36
C SER A 29 -9.95 2.43 11.84
N TYR A 30 -9.96 1.09 11.83
CA TYR A 30 -8.86 0.29 11.28
C TYR A 30 -9.10 -0.01 9.81
N TYR A 31 -8.18 0.43 8.95
CA TYR A 31 -8.19 0.11 7.52
C TYR A 31 -7.00 -0.76 7.15
N VAL A 32 -7.11 -1.44 6.01
CA VAL A 32 -6.02 -2.18 5.41
C VAL A 32 -5.83 -1.67 3.99
N VAL A 33 -4.61 -1.28 3.63
CA VAL A 33 -4.23 -1.07 2.23
C VAL A 33 -3.78 -2.42 1.69
N ASP A 34 -4.53 -2.95 0.73
CA ASP A 34 -4.10 -4.09 -0.07
C ASP A 34 -3.14 -3.59 -1.15
N VAL A 35 -1.91 -4.07 -1.08
CA VAL A 35 -0.81 -3.66 -1.96
C VAL A 35 -0.51 -4.79 -2.92
N LEU A 36 -0.79 -4.55 -4.20
CA LEU A 36 -0.40 -5.46 -5.27
C LEU A 36 0.90 -4.97 -5.90
N ALA A 37 1.92 -5.82 -5.93
CA ALA A 37 3.22 -5.51 -6.50
C ALA A 37 3.79 -6.66 -7.35
N SER A 38 4.74 -6.32 -8.22
CA SER A 38 5.53 -7.31 -8.94
C SER A 38 6.61 -7.94 -8.06
N PRO A 39 7.17 -9.10 -8.42
CA PRO A 39 8.25 -9.76 -7.69
C PRO A 39 9.50 -8.88 -7.48
N GLU A 40 9.69 -7.84 -8.29
CA GLU A 40 10.79 -6.89 -8.18
C GLU A 40 10.51 -5.73 -7.20
N GLY A 41 9.35 -5.71 -6.54
CA GLY A 41 8.97 -4.65 -5.59
C GLY A 41 8.30 -3.43 -6.23
N ARG A 42 7.87 -3.51 -7.50
CA ARG A 42 7.12 -2.43 -8.15
C ARG A 42 5.63 -2.56 -7.83
N ILE A 43 5.11 -1.62 -7.04
CA ILE A 43 3.68 -1.52 -6.69
C ILE A 43 2.89 -1.18 -7.95
N ARG A 44 1.83 -1.96 -8.20
CA ARG A 44 0.94 -1.85 -9.38
C ARG A 44 -0.48 -1.44 -9.00
N GLY A 45 -0.90 -1.70 -7.77
CA GLY A 45 -2.23 -1.39 -7.29
C GLY A 45 -2.24 -1.14 -5.79
N LEU A 46 -3.10 -0.22 -5.37
CA LEU A 46 -3.42 0.07 -3.98
C LEU A 46 -4.94 0.11 -3.86
N GLU A 47 -5.49 -0.70 -2.98
CA GLU A 47 -6.92 -0.68 -2.65
C GLU A 47 -7.08 -0.49 -1.15
N LEU A 48 -7.91 0.47 -0.74
CA LEU A 48 -8.23 0.66 0.68
C LEU A 48 -9.37 -0.27 1.06
N MET A 49 -9.20 -1.03 2.11
CA MET A 49 -10.16 -2.00 2.63
C MET A 49 -10.62 -1.58 4.03
N PHE A 50 -11.92 -1.67 4.27
CA PHE A 50 -12.53 -1.52 5.60
C PHE A 50 -13.44 -2.71 5.89
N ASN A 51 -13.17 -3.44 6.97
CA ASN A 51 -13.91 -4.66 7.34
C ASN A 51 -14.06 -5.67 6.19
N GLY A 52 -13.03 -5.80 5.34
CA GLY A 52 -13.01 -6.70 4.19
C GLY A 52 -13.74 -6.19 2.94
N PHE A 53 -14.18 -4.94 2.92
CA PHE A 53 -14.82 -4.32 1.77
C PHE A 53 -13.94 -3.21 1.16
N ALA A 54 -13.85 -3.19 -0.17
CA ALA A 54 -13.14 -2.15 -0.90
C ALA A 54 -13.84 -0.79 -0.74
N CYS A 55 -13.08 0.19 -0.26
CA CYS A 55 -13.49 1.58 -0.14
C CYS A 55 -13.20 2.32 -1.45
N LYS A 56 -14.11 3.22 -1.83
CA LYS A 56 -13.83 4.18 -2.90
C LYS A 56 -12.91 5.26 -2.35
N TYR A 57 -11.60 5.00 -2.40
CA TYR A 57 -10.57 5.91 -1.93
C TYR A 57 -9.53 6.16 -3.01
N THR A 58 -9.00 7.39 -3.07
CA THR A 58 -7.91 7.74 -3.97
C THR A 58 -6.76 8.27 -3.13
N PHE A 59 -5.71 7.47 -3.02
CA PHE A 59 -4.51 7.81 -2.26
C PHE A 59 -3.85 9.06 -2.83
N LYS A 60 -3.56 10.02 -1.95
CA LYS A 60 -2.81 11.21 -2.29
C LYS A 60 -1.35 10.86 -2.58
N PRO A 61 -0.63 11.66 -3.38
CA PRO A 61 0.80 11.44 -3.64
C PRO A 61 1.62 11.30 -2.36
N GLU A 62 1.33 12.10 -1.33
CA GLU A 62 2.03 12.07 -0.05
C GLU A 62 1.81 10.75 0.71
N GLU A 63 0.60 10.17 0.62
CA GLU A 63 0.26 8.89 1.26
C GLU A 63 0.96 7.72 0.56
N LYS A 64 1.00 7.77 -0.78
CA LYS A 64 1.77 6.82 -1.60
C LYS A 64 3.26 6.87 -1.25
N GLU A 65 3.82 8.08 -1.12
CA GLU A 65 5.21 8.26 -0.73
C GLU A 65 5.46 7.74 0.69
N GLN A 66 4.58 8.02 1.63
CA GLN A 66 4.67 7.52 3.01
C GLN A 66 4.66 5.99 3.05
N LEU A 67 3.77 5.35 2.30
CA LEU A 67 3.71 3.89 2.16
C LEU A 67 5.02 3.31 1.64
N VAL A 68 5.55 3.87 0.54
CA VAL A 68 6.82 3.43 -0.05
C VAL A 68 7.98 3.62 0.92
N ARG A 69 8.05 4.75 1.62
CA ARG A 69 9.07 5.00 2.65
C ARG A 69 8.99 3.98 3.78
N TYR A 70 7.78 3.69 4.27
CA TYR A 70 7.56 2.70 5.32
C TYR A 70 8.01 1.30 4.89
N LEU A 71 7.59 0.86 3.70
CA LEU A 71 7.95 -0.46 3.17
C LEU A 71 9.45 -0.60 2.93
N ASN A 72 10.15 0.46 2.48
CA ASN A 72 11.60 0.42 2.34
C ASN A 72 12.35 0.45 3.69
N ALA A 73 11.78 1.09 4.72
CA ALA A 73 12.38 1.12 6.05
C ALA A 73 12.27 -0.22 6.79
N HIS A 74 11.12 -0.89 6.68
CA HIS A 74 10.87 -2.19 7.34
C HIS A 74 11.29 -3.38 6.47
N ASN A 75 11.24 -3.18 5.15
CA ASN A 75 11.67 -4.07 4.08
C ASN A 75 11.40 -5.57 4.31
N PRO A 76 10.12 -5.99 4.37
CA PRO A 76 9.76 -7.36 4.73
C PRO A 76 10.32 -8.42 3.78
N LEU A 77 10.68 -8.04 2.55
CA LEU A 77 11.18 -8.95 1.51
C LEU A 77 12.58 -8.58 0.97
N ALA A 78 13.28 -7.63 1.60
CA ALA A 78 14.55 -7.10 1.11
C ALA A 78 14.50 -6.57 -0.36
N LEU A 79 13.36 -6.01 -0.77
CA LEU A 79 13.11 -5.47 -2.10
C LEU A 79 13.10 -3.92 -2.10
N PRO A 80 13.46 -3.28 -3.23
CA PRO A 80 13.32 -1.85 -3.40
C PRO A 80 11.87 -1.50 -3.76
N TRP A 81 11.05 -1.18 -2.76
CA TRP A 81 9.65 -0.84 -2.99
C TRP A 81 9.54 0.49 -3.74
N THR A 82 8.79 0.49 -4.83
CA THR A 82 8.56 1.69 -5.64
C THR A 82 7.12 1.73 -6.13
N ILE A 83 6.52 2.92 -6.15
CA ILE A 83 5.31 3.18 -6.93
C ILE A 83 5.80 3.87 -8.20
N PRO A 84 5.53 3.32 -9.40
CA PRO A 84 5.83 4.06 -10.61
C PRO A 84 5.03 5.35 -10.60
N ASP A 85 5.64 6.45 -11.04
CA ASP A 85 4.87 7.63 -11.43
C ASP A 85 3.70 7.15 -12.28
N GLU A 86 2.47 7.56 -11.92
CA GLU A 86 1.34 7.42 -12.80
C GLU A 86 1.78 8.10 -14.10
N GLU A 87 2.22 7.32 -15.09
CA GLU A 87 2.41 7.83 -16.43
C GLU A 87 1.14 8.59 -16.72
N ALA A 88 1.27 9.89 -16.99
CA ALA A 88 0.19 10.81 -17.26
C ALA A 88 -0.73 10.22 -18.33
N GLY A 89 -1.67 9.39 -17.87
CA GLY A 89 -2.65 8.67 -18.65
C GLY A 89 -3.81 9.59 -18.89
N GLY A 90 -3.51 10.77 -19.44
CA GLY A 90 -4.49 11.58 -20.10
C GLY A 90 -5.04 10.79 -21.27
N LYS A 91 -6.28 10.37 -21.16
CA LYS A 91 -7.15 10.17 -22.30
C LYS A 91 -8.55 10.65 -21.99
#